data_AF-A0A6N6SUI6-F1
#
_entry.id   AF-A0A6N6SUI6-F1
#
_cell.length_a   1.000
_cell.length_b   1.000
_cell.length_c   1.000
_cell.angle_alpha   90.00
_cell.angle_beta   90.00
_cell.angle_gamma   90.00
#
_symmetry.space_group_name_H-M   'P 1'
#
loop_
_entity.id
_entity.type
_entity.pdbx_description
1 polymer ?
#
loop_
_entity_poly.entity_id
_entity_poly.type
_entity_poly.pdbx_seq_one_letter_code
_entity_poly.pdbx_strand_id
1 'polypeptide(L)'
;MLQGERYDSPGLILLWDPSMCAAPVASALRLVALLVVVLVAACGWAITVRAADPRTPPPSCVSADADIRRTVARVIDGETLGLDDGTEVRLIGALAPRATDAGAEPGGWPLQMTAHEELRALLLGKSIEVAFGGERVDRHGRWQAHVFWMDGAQRRWLQGHLLEQGLARAYTLSTNRACRDELLAAEAIARGVGRGLWAEAAYQVRRPDPPSDLSRYHATFQIVEGRIARVGQSRGFVYLDFGRGRKAFSISLKLSDRNVLAAYAANPKGLEGQTVRVRGWIEQRGRPIIDISSAGDIEVLPGDNEAGSLPQRVRPRERYRVPVSPRLQLAPAVEAKPPSLIEAGR
;
A
#
# COMPACT_ATOMS: atom_id res chain seq x y z
N MET A 1 -80.30 34.94 45.72
CA MET A 1 -80.80 36.23 46.28
C MET A 1 -79.63 36.88 47.00
N LEU A 2 -79.15 38.01 46.46
CA LEU A 2 -79.09 39.35 47.11
C LEU A 2 -78.07 39.42 48.27
N GLN A 3 -77.17 40.38 48.44
CA GLN A 3 -76.80 41.63 47.77
C GLN A 3 -75.62 42.21 48.59
N GLY A 4 -74.70 42.93 47.94
CA GLY A 4 -73.98 44.09 48.52
C GLY A 4 -72.76 43.78 49.40
N GLU A 5 -71.67 44.54 49.44
CA GLU A 5 -71.46 45.96 49.17
C GLU A 5 -70.04 46.26 48.64
N ARG A 6 -69.93 47.45 48.03
CA ARG A 6 -68.70 48.15 47.60
C ARG A 6 -68.07 48.86 48.79
N TYR A 7 -66.76 49.14 48.74
CA TYR A 7 -66.11 50.39 49.19
C TYR A 7 -64.64 50.34 48.70
N ASP A 8 -64.21 51.08 47.68
CA ASP A 8 -63.80 52.50 47.56
C ASP A 8 -62.29 52.75 47.80
N SER A 9 -61.67 53.36 46.77
CA SER A 9 -60.26 53.72 46.59
C SER A 9 -59.86 54.98 47.41
N PRO A 10 -58.57 55.40 47.51
CA PRO A 10 -57.78 56.03 46.41
C PRO A 10 -56.28 55.61 46.44
N GLY A 11 -55.42 55.71 45.42
CA GLY A 11 -55.21 56.76 44.43
C GLY A 11 -53.97 57.59 44.81
N LEU A 12 -52.79 57.30 44.24
CA LEU A 12 -51.78 58.33 43.93
C LEU A 12 -50.78 57.84 42.87
N ILE A 13 -50.76 58.57 41.76
CA ILE A 13 -49.83 58.52 40.65
C ILE A 13 -48.63 59.39 41.00
N LEU A 14 -47.39 58.94 40.83
CA LEU A 14 -46.27 59.78 40.39
C LEU A 14 -45.24 58.95 39.62
N LEU A 15 -45.09 59.32 38.35
CA LEU A 15 -44.03 58.93 37.43
C LEU A 15 -42.74 59.71 37.77
N TRP A 16 -41.60 59.02 37.84
CA TRP A 16 -40.29 59.62 37.58
C TRP A 16 -39.33 58.53 37.08
N ASP A 17 -38.93 58.65 35.83
CA ASP A 17 -38.04 57.74 35.09
C ASP A 17 -36.63 58.40 34.96
N PRO A 18 -35.67 57.85 34.20
CA PRO A 18 -34.48 57.16 34.67
C PRO A 18 -33.21 57.96 34.34
N SER A 19 -32.15 57.86 35.14
CA SER A 19 -30.74 58.05 34.74
C SER A 19 -29.88 58.21 36.00
N MET A 20 -28.64 57.71 35.92
CA MET A 20 -27.59 57.68 36.96
C MET A 20 -27.68 56.43 37.86
N CYS A 21 -26.76 55.47 37.87
CA CYS A 21 -25.31 55.50 37.59
C CYS A 21 -24.83 54.20 36.90
N ALA A 22 -23.81 54.35 36.06
CA ALA A 22 -23.14 53.30 35.31
C ALA A 22 -21.88 52.76 36.04
N ALA A 23 -21.68 51.43 35.91
CA ALA A 23 -20.41 50.68 35.75
C ALA A 23 -19.33 50.74 36.88
N PRO A 24 -18.27 49.87 36.91
CA PRO A 24 -17.80 48.90 35.91
C PRO A 24 -17.28 47.55 36.47
N VAL A 25 -17.95 46.41 36.22
CA VAL A 25 -17.41 45.06 36.55
C VAL A 25 -16.92 44.31 35.29
N ALA A 26 -17.14 44.88 34.10
CA ALA A 26 -16.93 44.19 32.83
C ALA A 26 -15.47 44.16 32.31
N SER A 27 -14.56 44.96 32.88
CA SER A 27 -13.19 45.11 32.35
C SER A 27 -12.19 44.09 32.88
N ALA A 28 -12.38 43.56 34.09
CA ALA A 28 -11.46 42.58 34.68
C ALA A 28 -11.60 41.18 34.06
N LEU A 29 -12.83 40.75 33.74
CA LEU A 29 -13.06 39.45 33.10
C LEU A 29 -12.54 39.38 31.65
N ARG A 30 -12.53 40.51 30.93
CA ARG A 30 -12.05 40.56 29.54
C ARG A 30 -10.52 40.38 29.44
N LEU A 31 -9.76 40.87 30.42
CA LEU A 31 -8.30 40.71 30.46
C LEU A 31 -7.87 39.28 30.82
N VAL A 32 -8.56 38.63 31.77
CA VAL A 32 -8.28 37.22 32.13
C VAL A 32 -8.65 36.27 30.99
N ALA A 33 -9.78 36.51 30.30
CA ALA A 33 -10.17 35.72 29.14
C ALA A 33 -9.20 35.85 27.95
N LEU A 34 -8.66 37.06 27.71
CA LEU A 34 -7.67 37.27 26.65
C LEU A 34 -6.32 36.59 26.96
N LEU A 35 -5.90 36.58 28.23
CA LEU A 35 -4.65 35.93 28.63
C LEU A 35 -4.71 34.39 28.52
N VAL A 36 -5.86 33.79 28.83
CA VAL A 36 -6.08 32.34 28.70
C VAL A 36 -6.15 31.92 27.21
N VAL A 37 -6.76 32.73 26.35
CA VAL A 37 -6.81 32.46 24.90
C VAL A 37 -5.42 32.57 24.26
N VAL A 38 -4.59 33.53 24.69
CA VAL A 38 -3.22 33.67 24.19
C VAL A 38 -2.31 32.53 24.69
N LEU A 39 -2.47 32.06 25.93
CA LEU A 39 -1.71 30.91 26.45
C LEU A 39 -2.09 29.58 25.78
N VAL A 40 -3.37 29.36 25.45
CA VAL A 40 -3.80 28.17 24.71
C VAL A 40 -3.37 28.24 23.24
N ALA A 41 -3.32 29.44 22.64
CA ALA A 41 -2.81 29.63 21.29
C ALA A 41 -1.27 29.50 21.20
N ALA A 42 -0.52 29.88 22.23
CA ALA A 42 0.93 29.76 22.28
C ALA A 42 1.42 28.34 22.61
N CYS A 43 0.65 27.54 23.36
CA CYS A 43 0.97 26.12 23.61
C CYS A 43 0.45 25.16 22.54
N GLY A 44 -0.33 25.63 21.56
CA GLY A 44 -0.81 24.83 20.43
C GLY A 44 0.22 24.65 19.29
N TRP A 45 1.40 25.27 19.39
CA TRP A 45 2.43 25.17 18.37
C TRP A 45 3.39 24.02 18.65
N ALA A 46 3.42 23.08 17.70
CA ALA A 46 4.38 22.00 17.52
C ALA A 46 4.26 20.77 18.44
N ILE A 47 3.10 20.11 18.41
CA ILE A 47 3.14 18.63 18.36
C ILE A 47 3.09 18.25 16.89
N THR A 48 4.23 18.36 16.21
CA THR A 48 4.43 17.53 15.03
C THR A 48 4.51 16.11 15.55
N VAL A 49 3.41 15.38 15.47
CA VAL A 49 3.47 13.93 15.52
C VAL A 49 4.28 13.54 14.29
N ARG A 50 5.60 13.46 14.45
CA ARG A 50 6.46 12.72 13.54
C ARG A 50 5.87 11.32 13.59
N ALA A 51 5.03 10.98 12.60
CA ALA A 51 4.67 9.60 12.38
C ALA A 51 6.01 8.86 12.35
N ALA A 52 6.28 8.05 13.36
CA ALA A 52 7.37 7.11 13.29
C ALA A 52 7.02 6.26 12.08
N ASP A 53 7.71 6.51 10.96
CA ASP A 53 7.67 5.63 9.81
C ASP A 53 7.86 4.22 10.37
N PRO A 54 6.90 3.29 10.22
CA PRO A 54 7.06 1.95 10.76
C PRO A 54 8.27 1.33 10.07
N ARG A 55 9.43 1.45 10.72
CA ARG A 55 10.70 1.01 10.16
C ARG A 55 10.73 -0.48 10.29
N THR A 56 10.57 -1.18 9.17
CA THR A 56 10.70 -2.63 9.17
C THR A 56 12.15 -3.00 9.42
N PRO A 57 12.43 -3.77 10.49
CA PRO A 57 13.77 -4.26 10.74
C PRO A 57 14.23 -5.14 9.56
N PRO A 58 15.55 -5.22 9.32
CA PRO A 58 16.08 -6.15 8.31
C PRO A 58 15.61 -7.58 8.64
N PRO A 59 15.26 -8.39 7.62
CA PRO A 59 14.68 -9.69 7.88
C PRO A 59 15.75 -10.67 8.38
N SER A 60 15.34 -11.64 9.21
CA SER A 60 16.24 -12.61 9.84
C SER A 60 16.59 -13.81 8.95
N CYS A 61 15.81 -14.03 7.89
CA CYS A 61 15.98 -15.10 6.89
C CYS A 61 17.31 -15.09 6.12
N VAL A 62 18.02 -13.95 6.06
CA VAL A 62 19.33 -13.83 5.41
C VAL A 62 20.25 -12.98 6.28
N SER A 63 21.48 -13.45 6.44
CA SER A 63 22.56 -12.60 6.92
C SER A 63 23.22 -11.99 5.69
N ALA A 64 23.60 -10.70 5.73
CA ALA A 64 24.60 -10.26 4.78
C ALA A 64 25.84 -11.12 5.04
N ASP A 65 26.30 -11.82 4.01
CA ASP A 65 27.64 -12.38 4.03
C ASP A 65 28.55 -11.19 4.35
N ALA A 66 29.15 -11.20 5.53
CA ALA A 66 29.39 -10.00 6.35
C ALA A 66 30.25 -8.88 5.74
N ASP A 67 30.80 -9.03 4.53
CA ASP A 67 31.79 -8.11 3.98
C ASP A 67 31.60 -7.72 2.51
N ILE A 68 30.54 -8.15 1.81
CA ILE A 68 30.34 -7.66 0.43
C ILE A 68 29.64 -6.30 0.47
N ARG A 69 30.46 -5.28 0.70
CA ARG A 69 30.12 -3.88 0.51
C ARG A 69 30.56 -3.42 -0.87
N ARG A 70 29.64 -2.79 -1.59
CA ARG A 70 29.87 -2.26 -2.94
C ARG A 70 29.14 -0.95 -3.12
N THR A 71 29.64 -0.10 -4.00
CA THR A 71 28.97 1.15 -4.34
C THR A 71 28.04 0.92 -5.52
N VAL A 72 26.82 1.45 -5.46
CA VAL A 72 25.91 1.41 -6.62
C VAL A 72 26.35 2.48 -7.62
N ALA A 73 26.95 2.04 -8.73
CA ALA A 73 27.42 2.91 -9.80
C ALA A 73 26.30 3.33 -10.76
N ARG A 74 25.30 2.47 -10.98
CA ARG A 74 24.13 2.77 -11.82
C ARG A 74 22.90 1.97 -11.38
N VAL A 75 21.71 2.51 -11.67
CA VAL A 75 20.43 1.80 -11.55
C VAL A 75 19.97 1.45 -12.96
N ILE A 76 19.97 0.15 -13.29
CA ILE A 76 19.70 -0.35 -14.65
C ILE A 76 18.20 -0.34 -14.93
N ASP A 77 17.42 -0.91 -14.02
CA ASP A 77 15.96 -0.94 -14.04
C ASP A 77 15.40 -0.97 -12.61
N GLY A 78 14.08 -1.10 -12.45
CA GLY A 78 13.41 -1.12 -11.14
C GLY A 78 13.74 -2.33 -10.25
N GLU A 79 14.59 -3.25 -10.70
CA GLU A 79 14.92 -4.49 -10.00
C GLU A 79 16.40 -4.92 -10.18
N THR A 80 17.23 -4.09 -10.83
CA THR A 80 18.62 -4.43 -11.18
C THR A 80 19.57 -3.25 -10.95
N LEU A 81 20.61 -3.47 -10.16
CA LEU A 81 21.65 -2.49 -9.82
C LEU A 81 22.96 -2.86 -10.51
N GLY A 82 23.71 -1.86 -11.00
CA GLY A 82 25.09 -2.04 -11.45
C GLY A 82 26.06 -1.48 -10.41
N LEU A 83 27.03 -2.29 -10.00
CA LEU A 83 28.01 -1.97 -8.98
C LEU A 83 29.29 -1.35 -9.58
N ASP A 84 30.14 -0.81 -8.71
CA ASP A 84 31.42 -0.17 -9.03
C ASP A 84 32.45 -1.12 -9.68
N ASP A 85 32.38 -2.43 -9.40
CA ASP A 85 33.21 -3.45 -10.04
C ASP A 85 32.62 -4.01 -11.36
N GLY A 86 31.50 -3.45 -11.83
CA GLY A 86 30.79 -3.90 -13.02
C GLY A 86 29.81 -5.04 -12.79
N THR A 87 29.78 -5.64 -11.59
CA THR A 87 28.79 -6.66 -11.22
C THR A 87 27.37 -6.10 -11.28
N GLU A 88 26.43 -6.92 -11.72
CA GLU A 88 25.00 -6.59 -11.68
C GLU A 88 24.30 -7.39 -10.60
N VAL A 89 23.46 -6.73 -9.80
CA VAL A 89 22.68 -7.35 -8.72
C VAL A 89 21.20 -7.26 -9.07
N ARG A 90 20.57 -8.42 -9.21
CA ARG A 90 19.13 -8.61 -9.33
C ARG A 90 18.49 -8.68 -7.95
N LEU A 91 17.54 -7.79 -7.70
CA LEU A 91 16.74 -7.70 -6.47
C LEU A 91 15.69 -8.82 -6.46
N ILE A 92 16.13 -10.04 -6.18
CA ILE A 92 15.23 -11.19 -6.12
C ILE A 92 14.13 -10.98 -5.09
N GLY A 93 12.94 -11.47 -5.42
CA GLY A 93 11.75 -11.36 -4.57
C GLY A 93 10.99 -10.04 -4.68
N ALA A 94 11.54 -9.00 -5.30
CA ALA A 94 10.85 -7.72 -5.55
C ALA A 94 10.68 -7.48 -7.05
N LEU A 95 9.54 -7.91 -7.60
CA LEU A 95 9.21 -7.73 -9.01
C LEU A 95 8.73 -6.30 -9.27
N ALA A 96 9.55 -5.53 -9.97
CA ALA A 96 9.19 -4.17 -10.37
C ALA A 96 8.02 -4.14 -11.37
N PRO A 97 7.20 -3.08 -11.38
CA PRO A 97 6.18 -2.87 -12.40
C PRO A 97 6.80 -2.68 -13.78
N ARG A 98 6.14 -3.24 -14.79
CA ARG A 98 6.47 -3.04 -16.20
C ARG A 98 5.25 -2.53 -16.95
N ALA A 99 5.47 -1.76 -18.01
CA ALA A 99 4.40 -1.26 -18.86
C ALA A 99 3.49 -2.38 -19.41
N THR A 100 4.07 -3.54 -19.73
CA THR A 100 3.33 -4.72 -20.19
C THR A 100 2.35 -5.27 -19.14
N ASP A 101 2.58 -5.04 -17.84
CA ASP A 101 1.63 -5.45 -16.80
C ASP A 101 0.30 -4.69 -16.91
N ALA A 102 0.35 -3.45 -17.45
CA ALA A 102 -0.80 -2.57 -17.62
C ALA A 102 -1.29 -2.47 -19.07
N GLY A 103 -0.71 -3.25 -19.99
CA GLY A 103 -0.99 -3.15 -21.43
C GLY A 103 -0.53 -1.82 -22.04
N ALA A 104 0.43 -1.13 -21.42
CA ALA A 104 1.01 0.11 -21.90
C ALA A 104 2.26 -0.15 -22.75
N GLU A 105 2.61 0.83 -23.59
CA GLU A 105 3.84 0.80 -24.38
C GLU A 105 5.09 0.78 -23.48
N PRO A 106 6.18 0.09 -23.88
CA PRO A 106 7.42 0.05 -23.11
C PRO A 106 7.89 1.43 -22.66
N GLY A 107 8.14 1.58 -21.35
CA GLY A 107 8.55 2.87 -20.76
C GLY A 107 7.43 3.88 -20.52
N GLY A 108 6.21 3.61 -20.97
CA GLY A 108 5.06 4.51 -20.82
C GLY A 108 4.27 4.38 -19.52
N TRP A 109 4.73 3.56 -18.57
CA TRP A 109 3.98 3.29 -17.32
C TRP A 109 4.55 4.07 -16.13
N PRO A 110 3.78 4.99 -15.51
CA PRO A 110 4.29 5.88 -14.47
C PRO A 110 4.92 5.14 -13.27
N LEU A 111 4.31 4.05 -12.81
CA LEU A 111 4.85 3.29 -11.67
C LEU A 111 6.17 2.58 -11.97
N GLN A 112 6.44 2.26 -13.23
CA GLN A 112 7.76 1.76 -13.65
C GLN A 112 8.83 2.83 -13.46
N MET A 113 8.53 4.08 -13.82
CA MET A 113 9.43 5.22 -13.62
C MET A 113 9.59 5.54 -12.14
N THR A 114 8.51 5.52 -11.36
CA THR A 114 8.55 5.77 -9.91
C THR A 114 9.44 4.75 -9.18
N ALA A 115 9.34 3.47 -9.51
CA ALA A 115 10.19 2.44 -8.89
C ALA A 115 11.68 2.62 -9.24
N HIS A 116 11.98 2.98 -10.49
CA HIS A 116 13.36 3.26 -10.93
C HIS A 116 13.95 4.50 -10.24
N GLU A 117 13.17 5.60 -10.17
CA GLU A 117 13.62 6.83 -9.52
C GLU A 117 13.77 6.65 -8.00
N GLU A 118 12.94 5.83 -7.36
CA GLU A 118 13.11 5.48 -5.94
C GLU A 118 14.47 4.80 -5.71
N LEU A 119 14.82 3.79 -6.52
CA LEU A 119 16.11 3.13 -6.43
C LEU A 119 17.27 4.10 -6.66
N ARG A 120 17.14 4.97 -7.66
CA ARG A 120 18.15 5.98 -8.00
C ARG A 120 18.36 6.97 -6.86
N ALA A 121 17.29 7.53 -6.30
CA ALA A 121 17.34 8.47 -5.19
C ALA A 121 17.88 7.83 -3.91
N LEU A 122 17.51 6.57 -3.64
CA LEU A 122 17.95 5.86 -2.46
C LEU A 122 19.41 5.43 -2.53
N LEU A 123 19.91 4.96 -3.67
CA LEU A 123 21.14 4.17 -3.70
C LEU A 123 22.24 4.68 -4.62
N LEU A 124 21.96 5.52 -5.62
CA LEU A 124 22.99 5.93 -6.57
C LEU A 124 24.17 6.60 -5.84
N GLY A 125 25.39 6.08 -6.07
CA GLY A 125 26.61 6.55 -5.41
C GLY A 125 26.75 6.15 -3.93
N LYS A 126 25.82 5.36 -3.38
CA LYS A 126 25.86 4.90 -1.99
C LYS A 126 26.40 3.48 -1.88
N SER A 127 26.97 3.18 -0.72
CA SER A 127 27.41 1.83 -0.37
C SER A 127 26.22 0.98 0.07
N ILE A 128 26.18 -0.25 -0.42
CA ILE A 128 25.21 -1.28 -0.07
C ILE A 128 25.90 -2.53 0.45
N GLU A 129 25.18 -3.32 1.23
CA GLU A 129 25.56 -4.68 1.63
C GLU A 129 24.71 -5.70 0.85
N VAL A 130 25.35 -6.77 0.40
CA VAL A 130 24.72 -7.84 -0.39
C VAL A 130 24.61 -9.11 0.44
N ALA A 131 23.45 -9.76 0.42
CA ALA A 131 23.17 -11.01 1.12
C ALA A 131 22.58 -12.06 0.18
N PHE A 132 23.06 -13.29 0.26
CA PHE A 132 22.58 -14.39 -0.59
C PHE A 132 21.73 -15.37 0.23
N GLY A 133 20.58 -15.75 -0.31
CA GLY A 133 19.64 -16.70 0.31
C GLY A 133 19.55 -18.07 -0.38
N GLY A 134 20.32 -18.28 -1.43
CA GLY A 134 20.22 -19.46 -2.30
C GLY A 134 21.23 -19.37 -3.44
N GLU A 135 20.80 -19.75 -4.64
CA GLU A 135 21.62 -19.59 -5.85
C GLU A 135 22.10 -18.15 -6.02
N ARG A 136 23.42 -17.96 -6.15
CA ARG A 136 24.04 -16.63 -6.12
C ARG A 136 24.05 -15.93 -7.47
N VAL A 137 24.13 -16.67 -8.57
CA VAL A 137 24.34 -16.11 -9.91
C VAL A 137 23.28 -16.69 -10.83
N ASP A 138 22.62 -15.84 -11.62
CA ASP A 138 21.67 -16.31 -12.64
C ASP A 138 22.38 -16.67 -13.95
N ARG A 139 21.62 -17.24 -14.91
CA ARG A 139 22.14 -17.59 -16.25
C ARG A 139 22.71 -16.41 -17.06
N HIS A 140 22.46 -15.17 -16.64
CA HIS A 140 22.96 -13.95 -17.26
C HIS A 140 24.20 -13.40 -16.55
N GLY A 141 24.72 -14.11 -15.55
CA GLY A 141 25.90 -13.71 -14.78
C GLY A 141 25.60 -12.67 -13.69
N ARG A 142 24.32 -12.37 -13.41
CA ARG A 142 23.93 -11.37 -12.40
C ARG A 142 23.82 -12.02 -11.04
N TRP A 143 24.24 -11.31 -10.01
CA TRP A 143 24.04 -11.72 -8.63
C TRP A 143 22.55 -11.70 -8.27
N GLN A 144 22.06 -12.76 -7.63
CA GLN A 144 20.70 -12.90 -7.14
C GLN A 144 20.69 -12.73 -5.64
N ALA A 145 20.38 -11.51 -5.16
CA ALA A 145 20.64 -11.16 -3.77
C ALA A 145 19.60 -10.26 -3.12
N HIS A 146 19.62 -10.27 -1.79
CA HIS A 146 19.00 -9.26 -0.94
C HIS A 146 19.98 -8.11 -0.71
N VAL A 147 19.48 -6.88 -0.83
CA VAL A 147 20.30 -5.67 -0.73
C VAL A 147 19.91 -4.90 0.51
N PHE A 148 20.92 -4.42 1.22
CA PHE A 148 20.76 -3.58 2.40
C PHE A 148 21.53 -2.28 2.21
N TRP A 149 21.00 -1.20 2.77
CA TRP A 149 21.71 0.08 2.80
C TRP A 149 21.63 0.68 4.20
N MET A 150 22.52 1.63 4.47
CA MET A 150 22.50 2.38 5.72
C MET A 150 21.71 3.68 5.51
N ASP A 151 20.62 3.83 6.26
CA ASP A 151 19.85 5.06 6.42
C ASP A 151 20.24 5.70 7.77
N GLY A 152 21.23 6.60 7.72
CA GLY A 152 21.92 7.05 8.92
C GLY A 152 22.59 5.87 9.64
N ALA A 153 22.25 5.66 10.91
CA ALA A 153 22.76 4.54 11.71
C ALA A 153 21.96 3.23 11.53
N GLN A 154 20.92 3.23 10.70
CA GLN A 154 19.99 2.11 10.58
C GLN A 154 20.23 1.31 9.31
N ARG A 155 20.36 0.00 9.48
CA ARG A 155 20.42 -0.94 8.38
C ARG A 155 19.00 -1.21 7.86
N ARG A 156 18.74 -0.92 6.60
CA ARG A 156 17.44 -1.08 5.95
C ARG A 156 17.52 -2.12 4.84
N TRP A 157 16.43 -2.86 4.64
CA TRP A 157 16.32 -3.89 3.60
C TRP A 157 15.57 -3.38 2.38
N LEU A 158 16.22 -3.41 1.21
CA LEU A 158 15.73 -2.75 -0.01
C LEU A 158 14.45 -3.37 -0.55
N GLN A 159 14.42 -4.69 -0.68
CA GLN A 159 13.23 -5.37 -1.19
C GLN A 159 12.01 -5.17 -0.28
N GLY A 160 12.19 -5.24 1.04
CA GLY A 160 11.13 -4.94 2.00
C GLY A 160 10.60 -3.52 1.83
N HIS A 161 11.49 -2.53 1.71
CA HIS A 161 11.11 -1.14 1.46
C HIS A 161 10.31 -0.98 0.16
N LEU A 162 10.78 -1.55 -0.96
CA LEU A 162 10.07 -1.48 -2.24
C LEU A 162 8.66 -2.09 -2.15
N LEU A 163 8.51 -3.21 -1.44
CA LEU A 163 7.23 -3.87 -1.26
C LEU A 163 6.28 -3.06 -0.36
N GLU A 164 6.78 -2.50 0.74
CA GLU A 164 6.01 -1.66 1.68
C GLU A 164 5.56 -0.34 1.07
N GLN A 165 6.36 0.24 0.17
CA GLN A 165 5.98 1.42 -0.60
C GLN A 165 5.06 1.08 -1.76
N GLY A 166 4.77 -0.20 -1.99
CA GLY A 166 3.96 -0.65 -3.13
C GLY A 166 4.63 -0.32 -4.46
N LEU A 167 5.97 -0.41 -4.54
CA LEU A 167 6.78 -0.19 -5.75
C LEU A 167 7.25 -1.52 -6.37
N ALA A 168 6.96 -2.64 -5.74
CA ALA A 168 7.22 -3.98 -6.25
C ALA A 168 6.12 -4.96 -5.82
N ARG A 169 6.09 -6.14 -6.46
CA ARG A 169 5.30 -7.30 -6.03
C ARG A 169 6.22 -8.41 -5.54
N ALA A 170 5.80 -9.13 -4.52
CA ALA A 170 6.56 -10.25 -3.98
C ALA A 170 6.44 -11.45 -4.92
N TYR A 171 7.58 -12.05 -5.26
CA TYR A 171 7.66 -13.32 -5.97
C TYR A 171 8.71 -14.23 -5.33
N THR A 172 8.70 -15.52 -5.68
CA THR A 172 9.62 -16.48 -5.08
C THR A 172 10.19 -17.39 -6.16
N LEU A 173 11.51 -17.48 -6.22
CA LEU A 173 12.20 -18.36 -7.16
C LEU A 173 12.34 -19.75 -6.56
N SER A 174 12.26 -20.79 -7.39
CA SER A 174 12.47 -22.16 -6.90
C SER A 174 13.87 -22.41 -6.39
N THR A 175 14.88 -21.74 -6.97
CA THR A 175 16.29 -21.84 -6.54
C THR A 175 16.66 -20.83 -5.44
N ASN A 176 15.77 -19.90 -5.10
CA ASN A 176 16.00 -18.91 -4.06
C ASN A 176 14.68 -18.50 -3.38
N ARG A 177 14.42 -19.12 -2.21
CA ARG A 177 13.20 -18.93 -1.41
C ARG A 177 13.42 -18.20 -0.10
N ALA A 178 14.64 -17.74 0.16
CA ALA A 178 14.91 -17.02 1.39
C ALA A 178 14.03 -15.77 1.49
N CYS A 179 13.66 -15.41 2.72
CA CYS A 179 12.86 -14.23 3.04
C CYS A 179 11.47 -14.19 2.42
N ARG A 180 10.97 -15.33 1.91
CA ARG A 180 9.63 -15.44 1.33
C ARG A 180 8.59 -14.81 2.24
N ASP A 181 8.52 -15.22 3.50
CA ASP A 181 7.46 -14.81 4.40
C ASP A 181 7.55 -13.30 4.73
N GLU A 182 8.76 -12.77 4.89
CA GLU A 182 8.99 -11.34 5.09
C GLU A 182 8.64 -10.50 3.84
N LEU A 183 8.94 -10.98 2.63
CA LEU A 183 8.53 -10.34 1.37
C LEU A 183 7.00 -10.30 1.27
N LEU A 184 6.33 -11.42 1.54
CA LEU A 184 4.86 -11.52 1.48
C LEU A 184 4.20 -10.62 2.54
N ALA A 185 4.78 -10.53 3.74
CA ALA A 185 4.30 -9.65 4.80
C ALA A 185 4.43 -8.17 4.43
N ALA A 186 5.59 -7.74 3.90
CA ALA A 186 5.83 -6.38 3.42
C ALA A 186 4.83 -5.99 2.32
N GLU A 187 4.59 -6.89 1.35
CA GLU A 187 3.60 -6.68 0.29
C GLU A 187 2.17 -6.55 0.85
N ALA A 188 1.81 -7.40 1.83
CA ALA A 188 0.48 -7.40 2.41
C ALA A 188 0.12 -6.07 3.08
N ILE A 189 1.11 -5.37 3.67
CA ILE A 189 0.92 -4.03 4.24
C ILE A 189 0.51 -3.04 3.14
N ALA A 190 1.30 -2.94 2.07
CA ALA A 190 1.02 -2.03 0.96
C ALA A 190 -0.31 -2.33 0.28
N ARG A 191 -0.63 -3.62 0.10
CA ARG A 191 -1.90 -4.08 -0.46
C ARG A 191 -3.09 -3.75 0.42
N GLY A 192 -2.97 -3.94 1.73
CA GLY A 192 -4.04 -3.65 2.69
C GLY A 192 -4.45 -2.18 2.73
N VAL A 193 -3.51 -1.27 2.46
CA VAL A 193 -3.77 0.18 2.43
C VAL A 193 -3.91 0.76 1.01
N GLY A 194 -3.82 -0.08 -0.03
CA GLY A 194 -3.93 0.36 -1.43
C GLY A 194 -2.81 1.30 -1.88
N ARG A 195 -1.58 1.13 -1.39
CA ARG A 195 -0.45 2.00 -1.72
C ARG A 195 0.21 1.62 -3.04
N GLY A 196 0.65 2.61 -3.81
CA GLY A 196 1.45 2.40 -5.02
C GLY A 196 0.71 1.53 -6.04
N LEU A 197 1.34 0.42 -6.44
CA LEU A 197 0.76 -0.60 -7.34
C LEU A 197 -0.66 -1.00 -6.96
N TRP A 198 -0.95 -1.10 -5.66
CA TRP A 198 -2.23 -1.62 -5.17
C TRP A 198 -3.40 -0.64 -5.32
N ALA A 199 -3.15 0.61 -5.72
CA ALA A 199 -4.19 1.55 -6.12
C ALA A 199 -4.68 1.32 -7.57
N GLU A 200 -3.86 0.65 -8.39
CA GLU A 200 -4.10 0.51 -9.83
C GLU A 200 -4.84 -0.78 -10.17
N ALA A 201 -5.77 -0.69 -11.13
CA ALA A 201 -6.57 -1.84 -11.59
C ALA A 201 -5.70 -2.98 -12.17
N ALA A 202 -4.51 -2.65 -12.72
CA ALA A 202 -3.57 -3.60 -13.29
C ALA A 202 -2.97 -4.58 -12.26
N TYR A 203 -2.95 -4.24 -10.97
CA TYR A 203 -2.33 -5.05 -9.92
C TYR A 203 -3.32 -5.59 -8.88
N GLN A 204 -4.62 -5.37 -9.07
CA GLN A 204 -5.64 -5.95 -8.20
C GLN A 204 -5.63 -7.49 -8.24
N VAL A 205 -5.95 -8.11 -7.10
CA VAL A 205 -6.11 -9.56 -6.99
C VAL A 205 -7.25 -10.02 -7.89
N ARG A 206 -6.98 -11.02 -8.73
CA ARG A 206 -7.92 -11.56 -9.71
C ARG A 206 -8.76 -12.67 -9.09
N ARG A 207 -9.96 -12.84 -9.64
CA ARG A 207 -10.79 -14.03 -9.40
C ARG A 207 -10.50 -15.08 -10.48
N PRO A 208 -10.62 -16.38 -10.16
CA PRO A 208 -10.39 -17.47 -11.11
C PRO A 208 -11.53 -17.69 -12.11
N ASP A 209 -12.70 -17.07 -11.90
CA ASP A 209 -13.93 -17.25 -12.67
C ASP A 209 -14.50 -15.87 -13.10
N PRO A 210 -14.91 -15.69 -14.36
CA PRO A 210 -14.76 -16.63 -15.48
C PRO A 210 -13.30 -16.77 -15.94
N PRO A 211 -12.85 -17.97 -16.35
CA PRO A 211 -11.47 -18.17 -16.80
C PRO A 211 -11.07 -17.28 -17.99
N SER A 212 -12.02 -16.87 -18.82
CA SER A 212 -11.78 -15.93 -19.93
C SER A 212 -11.17 -14.61 -19.49
N ASP A 213 -11.49 -14.15 -18.27
CA ASP A 213 -10.96 -12.90 -17.73
C ASP A 213 -9.48 -13.03 -17.39
N LEU A 214 -8.99 -14.23 -17.10
CA LEU A 214 -7.58 -14.48 -16.83
C LEU A 214 -6.76 -14.63 -18.12
N SER A 215 -7.36 -15.12 -19.20
CA SER A 215 -6.67 -15.25 -20.49
C SER A 215 -6.15 -13.92 -21.05
N ARG A 216 -6.78 -12.78 -20.72
CA ARG A 216 -6.30 -11.45 -21.12
C ARG A 216 -4.99 -11.02 -20.46
N TYR A 217 -4.62 -11.69 -19.36
CA TYR A 217 -3.39 -11.44 -18.61
C TYR A 217 -2.27 -12.42 -18.97
N HIS A 218 -2.38 -13.10 -20.12
CA HIS A 218 -1.34 -13.98 -20.65
C HIS A 218 0.04 -13.29 -20.64
N ALA A 219 1.06 -14.03 -20.20
CA ALA A 219 2.45 -13.59 -20.05
C ALA A 219 2.67 -12.44 -19.04
N THR A 220 1.70 -12.14 -18.18
CA THR A 220 1.87 -11.19 -17.08
C THR A 220 1.88 -11.90 -15.73
N PHE A 221 2.57 -11.32 -14.76
CA PHE A 221 2.53 -11.79 -13.38
C PHE A 221 1.22 -11.34 -12.73
N GLN A 222 0.46 -12.24 -12.13
CA GLN A 222 -0.82 -11.94 -11.48
C GLN A 222 -0.92 -12.63 -10.13
N ILE A 223 -1.79 -12.08 -9.28
CA ILE A 223 -2.22 -12.71 -8.04
C ILE A 223 -3.68 -13.13 -8.24
N VAL A 224 -3.99 -14.40 -8.02
CA VAL A 224 -5.34 -14.96 -8.16
C VAL A 224 -5.77 -15.53 -6.81
N GLU A 225 -6.96 -15.18 -6.35
CA GLU A 225 -7.52 -15.68 -5.10
C GLU A 225 -8.83 -16.43 -5.36
N GLY A 226 -8.98 -17.62 -4.79
CA GLY A 226 -10.20 -18.38 -4.92
C GLY A 226 -10.15 -19.74 -4.24
N ARG A 227 -11.28 -20.45 -4.32
CA ARG A 227 -11.44 -21.77 -3.72
C ARG A 227 -11.01 -22.87 -4.70
N ILE A 228 -10.17 -23.79 -4.25
CA ILE A 228 -9.78 -24.95 -5.04
C ILE A 228 -10.98 -25.90 -5.13
N ALA A 229 -11.43 -26.18 -6.35
CA ALA A 229 -12.56 -27.07 -6.60
C ALA A 229 -12.11 -28.53 -6.66
N ARG A 230 -10.90 -28.80 -7.17
CA ARG A 230 -10.38 -30.15 -7.37
C ARG A 230 -8.85 -30.15 -7.35
N VAL A 231 -8.26 -31.20 -6.78
CA VAL A 231 -6.84 -31.47 -6.87
C VAL A 231 -6.62 -32.72 -7.71
N GLY A 232 -5.96 -32.55 -8.84
CA GLY A 232 -5.50 -33.63 -9.71
C GLY A 232 -4.03 -33.93 -9.50
N GLN A 233 -3.63 -35.17 -9.71
CA GLN A 233 -2.22 -35.55 -9.83
C GLN A 233 -2.05 -36.39 -11.09
N SER A 234 -0.96 -36.16 -11.81
CA SER A 234 -0.52 -36.99 -12.93
C SER A 234 0.93 -37.42 -12.73
N ARG A 235 1.51 -38.15 -13.68
CA ARG A 235 2.91 -38.58 -13.61
C ARG A 235 3.84 -37.35 -13.67
N GLY A 236 4.20 -36.84 -12.50
CA GLY A 236 5.17 -35.75 -12.30
C GLY A 236 4.57 -34.38 -11.97
N PHE A 237 3.25 -34.22 -11.91
CA PHE A 237 2.61 -32.93 -11.65
C PHE A 237 1.42 -33.02 -10.70
N VAL A 238 1.21 -31.96 -9.94
CA VAL A 238 0.00 -31.68 -9.18
C VAL A 238 -0.73 -30.52 -9.86
N TYR A 239 -2.04 -30.63 -10.00
CA TYR A 239 -2.93 -29.62 -10.55
C TYR A 239 -3.97 -29.20 -9.52
N LEU A 240 -4.12 -27.90 -9.29
CA LEU A 240 -5.15 -27.33 -8.42
C LEU A 240 -6.13 -26.56 -9.31
N ASP A 241 -7.30 -27.13 -9.57
CA ASP A 241 -8.30 -26.54 -10.46
C ASP A 241 -9.34 -25.75 -9.66
N PHE A 242 -9.68 -24.56 -10.14
CA PHE A 242 -10.65 -23.66 -9.50
C PHE A 242 -12.09 -23.84 -10.02
N GLY A 243 -12.32 -24.82 -10.90
CA GLY A 243 -13.64 -25.11 -11.45
C GLY A 243 -13.74 -26.54 -11.98
N ARG A 244 -14.96 -26.97 -12.27
CA ARG A 244 -15.26 -28.35 -12.72
C ARG A 244 -15.04 -28.60 -14.22
N GLY A 245 -14.82 -27.54 -15.01
CA GLY A 245 -14.66 -27.61 -16.46
C GLY A 245 -13.21 -27.74 -16.93
N ARG A 246 -12.99 -28.36 -18.10
CA ARG A 246 -11.64 -28.51 -18.71
C ARG A 246 -10.91 -27.18 -18.96
N LYS A 247 -11.68 -26.10 -19.17
CA LYS A 247 -11.18 -24.73 -19.39
C LYS A 247 -11.06 -23.90 -18.10
N ALA A 248 -11.34 -24.48 -16.93
CA ALA A 248 -11.20 -23.78 -15.65
C ALA A 248 -9.75 -23.32 -15.44
N PHE A 249 -9.58 -22.21 -14.75
CA PHE A 249 -8.27 -21.79 -14.28
C PHE A 249 -7.66 -22.86 -13.37
N SER A 250 -6.33 -23.03 -13.50
CA SER A 250 -5.60 -24.07 -12.79
C SER A 250 -4.25 -23.54 -12.31
N ILE A 251 -3.74 -24.15 -11.26
CA ILE A 251 -2.35 -24.06 -10.86
C ILE A 251 -1.69 -25.39 -11.18
N SER A 252 -0.50 -25.36 -11.76
CA SER A 252 0.36 -26.54 -11.86
C SER A 252 1.60 -26.39 -11.00
N LEU A 253 2.06 -27.50 -10.44
CA LEU A 253 3.40 -27.62 -9.90
C LEU A 253 3.99 -28.99 -10.20
N LYS A 254 5.30 -29.06 -10.39
CA LYS A 254 6.02 -30.33 -10.46
C LYS A 254 5.91 -31.04 -9.12
N LEU A 255 5.81 -32.37 -9.17
CA LEU A 255 5.71 -33.19 -7.96
C LEU A 255 6.99 -33.08 -7.10
N SER A 256 8.15 -32.82 -7.72
CA SER A 256 9.42 -32.53 -7.02
C SER A 256 9.35 -31.26 -6.16
N ASP A 257 8.46 -30.34 -6.52
CA ASP A 257 8.40 -28.99 -5.93
C ASP A 257 7.23 -28.85 -4.96
N ARG A 258 6.60 -29.97 -4.57
CA ARG A 258 5.43 -30.02 -3.67
C ARG A 258 5.67 -29.41 -2.28
N ASN A 259 6.93 -29.21 -1.90
CA ASN A 259 7.29 -28.52 -0.65
C ASN A 259 6.75 -27.08 -0.60
N VAL A 260 6.48 -26.46 -1.76
CA VAL A 260 5.82 -25.15 -1.85
C VAL A 260 4.41 -25.18 -1.21
N LEU A 261 3.78 -26.34 -1.12
CA LEU A 261 2.47 -26.50 -0.49
C LEU A 261 2.54 -26.60 1.05
N ALA A 262 3.73 -26.50 1.64
CA ALA A 262 3.98 -26.55 3.08
C ALA A 262 3.28 -27.74 3.77
N ALA A 263 2.30 -27.47 4.64
CA ALA A 263 1.54 -28.51 5.36
C ALA A 263 0.84 -29.51 4.43
N TYR A 264 0.56 -29.14 3.19
CA TYR A 264 -0.08 -29.99 2.19
C TYR A 264 0.91 -30.71 1.27
N ALA A 265 2.23 -30.58 1.48
CA ALA A 265 3.25 -31.21 0.64
C ALA A 265 3.12 -32.74 0.59
N ALA A 266 2.83 -33.37 1.73
CA ALA A 266 2.64 -34.83 1.81
C ALA A 266 1.34 -35.29 1.16
N ASN A 267 0.27 -34.51 1.31
CA ASN A 267 -1.05 -34.81 0.75
C ASN A 267 -1.69 -33.56 0.11
N PRO A 268 -1.36 -33.25 -1.16
CA PRO A 268 -1.91 -32.08 -1.86
C PRO A 268 -3.43 -32.10 -1.98
N LYS A 269 -4.06 -33.28 -1.91
CA LYS A 269 -5.52 -33.42 -1.99
C LYS A 269 -6.24 -32.70 -0.86
N GLY A 270 -5.59 -32.49 0.29
CA GLY A 270 -6.15 -31.71 1.39
C GLY A 270 -6.44 -30.24 1.04
N LEU A 271 -5.91 -29.73 -0.07
CA LEU A 271 -6.22 -28.39 -0.57
C LEU A 271 -7.61 -28.30 -1.23
N GLU A 272 -8.29 -29.42 -1.52
CA GLU A 272 -9.65 -29.38 -2.04
C GLU A 272 -10.58 -28.64 -1.07
N GLY A 273 -11.27 -27.63 -1.59
CA GLY A 273 -12.18 -26.80 -0.80
C GLY A 273 -11.51 -25.71 0.03
N GLN A 274 -10.19 -25.60 0.04
CA GLN A 274 -9.47 -24.49 0.68
C GLN A 274 -9.51 -23.24 -0.22
N THR A 275 -9.57 -22.07 0.41
CA THR A 275 -9.34 -20.80 -0.28
C THR A 275 -7.86 -20.52 -0.29
N VAL A 276 -7.31 -20.22 -1.47
CA VAL A 276 -5.89 -19.93 -1.64
C VAL A 276 -5.69 -18.63 -2.40
N ARG A 277 -4.55 -17.99 -2.15
CA ARG A 277 -4.00 -16.93 -2.98
C ARG A 277 -2.75 -17.46 -3.67
N VAL A 278 -2.78 -17.49 -4.99
CA VAL A 278 -1.64 -17.90 -5.82
C VAL A 278 -1.07 -16.71 -6.56
N ARG A 279 0.25 -16.71 -6.75
CA ARG A 279 0.97 -15.70 -7.51
C ARG A 279 1.91 -16.35 -8.52
N GLY A 280 2.01 -15.76 -9.71
CA GLY A 280 2.88 -16.25 -10.77
C GLY A 280 2.48 -15.69 -12.14
N TRP A 281 3.20 -16.11 -13.17
CA TRP A 281 2.87 -15.75 -14.55
C TRP A 281 1.69 -16.57 -15.05
N ILE A 282 0.70 -15.90 -15.64
CA ILE A 282 -0.39 -16.58 -16.33
C ILE A 282 0.10 -17.02 -17.71
N GLU A 283 0.06 -18.32 -17.95
CA GLU A 283 0.31 -18.93 -19.24
C GLU A 283 -1.00 -19.44 -19.86
N GLN A 284 -1.00 -19.66 -21.18
CA GLN A 284 -2.12 -20.24 -21.91
C GLN A 284 -1.76 -21.64 -22.41
N ARG A 285 -2.18 -22.67 -21.68
CA ARG A 285 -1.97 -24.09 -22.04
C ARG A 285 -3.30 -24.79 -22.27
N GLY A 286 -4.03 -24.36 -23.31
CA GLY A 286 -5.44 -24.74 -23.55
C GLY A 286 -6.45 -24.13 -22.56
N ARG A 287 -5.96 -23.62 -21.43
CA ARG A 287 -6.66 -22.86 -20.37
C ARG A 287 -5.67 -21.89 -19.71
N PRO A 288 -6.13 -20.84 -19.03
CA PRO A 288 -5.25 -20.01 -18.20
C PRO A 288 -4.69 -20.85 -17.04
N ILE A 289 -3.37 -20.81 -16.84
CA ILE A 289 -2.68 -21.59 -15.81
C ILE A 289 -1.54 -20.79 -15.19
N ILE A 290 -1.30 -20.96 -13.90
CA ILE A 290 -0.07 -20.50 -13.24
C ILE A 290 0.78 -21.72 -12.90
N ASP A 291 2.03 -21.75 -13.37
CA ASP A 291 3.03 -22.72 -12.94
C ASP A 291 3.87 -22.13 -11.80
N ILE A 292 3.72 -22.67 -10.59
CA ILE A 292 4.44 -22.19 -9.40
C ILE A 292 5.79 -22.91 -9.17
N SER A 293 6.20 -23.78 -10.09
CA SER A 293 7.45 -24.57 -9.98
C SER A 293 8.72 -23.73 -10.19
N SER A 294 8.62 -22.59 -10.89
CA SER A 294 9.78 -21.78 -11.26
C SER A 294 9.83 -20.47 -10.48
N ALA A 295 8.80 -19.64 -10.63
CA ALA A 295 8.77 -18.28 -10.09
C ALA A 295 7.35 -17.93 -9.61
N GLY A 296 6.87 -18.68 -8.62
CA GLY A 296 5.51 -18.56 -8.13
C GLY A 296 5.37 -19.09 -6.71
N ASP A 297 4.19 -18.85 -6.15
CA ASP A 297 3.93 -19.13 -4.75
C ASP A 297 2.43 -19.28 -4.47
N ILE A 298 2.11 -19.92 -3.36
CA ILE A 298 0.75 -20.15 -2.89
C ILE A 298 0.64 -19.93 -1.37
N GLU A 299 -0.40 -19.18 -0.98
CA GLU A 299 -0.81 -18.97 0.40
C GLU A 299 -2.17 -19.64 0.59
N VAL A 300 -2.31 -20.49 1.61
CA VAL A 300 -3.62 -20.97 2.05
C VAL A 300 -4.21 -19.91 2.96
N LEU A 301 -5.39 -19.41 2.62
CA LEU A 301 -6.07 -18.37 3.38
C LEU A 301 -6.95 -19.01 4.46
N PRO A 302 -7.10 -18.37 5.63
CA PRO A 302 -8.07 -18.80 6.63
C PRO A 302 -9.46 -18.90 5.99
N GLY A 303 -10.16 -20.01 6.22
CA GLY A 303 -11.56 -20.13 5.80
C GLY A 303 -12.45 -19.13 6.54
N ASP A 304 -13.63 -18.87 6.00
CA ASP A 304 -14.61 -17.95 6.59
C ASP A 304 -14.97 -18.31 8.06
N ASN A 305 -14.73 -19.56 8.46
CA ASN A 305 -14.97 -20.08 9.82
C ASN A 305 -13.88 -19.70 10.84
N GLU A 306 -12.66 -19.36 10.41
CA GLU A 306 -11.54 -18.96 11.30
C GLU A 306 -11.48 -17.43 11.49
N ALA A 307 -12.05 -16.67 10.55
CA ALA A 307 -12.14 -15.20 10.63
C ALA A 307 -13.07 -14.69 11.75
N GLY A 308 -13.91 -15.58 12.32
CA GLY A 308 -14.78 -15.28 13.47
C GLY A 308 -14.04 -15.12 14.81
N SER A 309 -12.74 -15.46 14.87
CA SER A 309 -11.92 -15.38 16.09
C SER A 309 -11.09 -14.09 16.20
N LEU A 310 -11.15 -13.21 15.19
CA LEU A 310 -10.56 -11.88 15.25
C LEU A 310 -11.45 -10.95 16.08
N PRO A 311 -10.91 -10.05 16.93
CA PRO A 311 -11.72 -9.06 17.62
C PRO A 311 -12.51 -8.28 16.57
N GLN A 312 -13.84 -8.30 16.73
CA GLN A 312 -14.79 -7.71 15.78
C GLN A 312 -14.31 -6.34 15.34
N ARG A 313 -14.24 -6.12 14.02
CA ARG A 313 -14.07 -4.79 13.44
C ARG A 313 -15.01 -3.84 14.17
N VAL A 314 -14.43 -2.87 14.87
CA VAL A 314 -15.18 -1.77 15.48
C VAL A 314 -16.04 -1.18 14.36
N ARG A 315 -17.37 -1.30 14.48
CA ARG A 315 -18.29 -0.68 13.53
C ARG A 315 -17.94 0.81 13.46
N PRO A 316 -17.97 1.44 12.28
CA PRO A 316 -17.76 2.87 12.19
C PRO A 316 -18.75 3.55 13.13
N ARG A 317 -18.23 4.22 14.16
CA ARG A 317 -19.07 5.11 14.97
C ARG A 317 -19.65 6.15 14.02
N GLU A 318 -20.94 6.35 14.21
CA GLU A 318 -21.82 7.21 13.45
C GLU A 318 -21.15 8.56 13.13
N ARG A 319 -21.31 8.96 11.87
CA ARG A 319 -20.68 10.11 11.20
C ARG A 319 -20.50 11.32 12.12
N TYR A 320 -19.24 11.70 12.38
CA TYR A 320 -18.94 13.08 12.74
C TYR A 320 -19.18 13.96 11.52
N ARG A 321 -20.23 14.80 11.55
CA ARG A 321 -20.45 15.83 10.53
C ARG A 321 -19.30 16.85 10.63
N VAL A 322 -18.54 16.97 9.55
CA VAL A 322 -17.62 18.08 9.36
C VAL A 322 -18.47 19.37 9.26
N PRO A 323 -18.25 20.39 10.09
CA PRO A 323 -18.88 21.69 9.89
C PRO A 323 -18.31 22.34 8.62
N VAL A 324 -19.20 22.77 7.73
CA VAL A 324 -18.86 23.51 6.52
C VAL A 324 -18.35 24.89 6.93
N SER A 325 -17.09 25.20 6.63
CA SER A 325 -16.52 26.53 6.86
C SER A 325 -17.24 27.60 6.01
N PRO A 326 -17.42 28.83 6.52
CA PRO A 326 -18.01 29.92 5.74
C PRO A 326 -17.13 30.27 4.53
N ARG A 327 -17.80 30.47 3.39
CA ARG A 327 -17.23 30.95 2.12
C ARG A 327 -16.36 32.20 2.36
N LEU A 328 -15.07 32.11 2.04
CA LEU A 328 -14.21 33.27 1.88
C LEU A 328 -14.71 34.06 0.65
N GLN A 329 -15.23 35.27 0.86
CA GLN A 329 -15.54 36.18 -0.24
C GLN A 329 -14.22 36.68 -0.84
N LEU A 330 -13.95 36.29 -2.09
CA LEU A 330 -12.88 36.86 -2.89
C LEU A 330 -13.23 38.31 -3.23
N ALA A 331 -12.30 39.23 -2.95
CA ALA A 331 -12.36 40.61 -3.40
C ALA A 331 -12.37 40.67 -4.95
N PRO A 332 -13.03 41.68 -5.56
CA PRO A 332 -13.10 41.79 -7.02
C PRO A 332 -11.71 42.04 -7.62
N ALA A 333 -11.46 41.37 -8.74
CA ALA A 333 -10.24 41.49 -9.52
C ALA A 333 -10.08 42.92 -10.07
N VAL A 334 -8.91 43.51 -9.91
CA VAL A 334 -8.50 44.73 -10.59
C VAL A 334 -8.21 44.36 -12.05
N GLU A 335 -8.96 44.97 -12.96
CA GLU A 335 -8.91 44.73 -14.39
C GLU A 335 -7.63 45.35 -14.98
N ALA A 336 -6.64 44.50 -15.28
CA ALA A 336 -5.44 44.92 -15.98
C ALA A 336 -5.71 44.96 -17.49
N LYS A 337 -5.68 46.17 -18.05
CA LYS A 337 -5.84 46.46 -19.48
C LYS A 337 -4.77 45.71 -20.32
N PRO A 338 -5.15 44.94 -21.35
CA PRO A 338 -4.19 44.27 -22.21
C PRO A 338 -3.42 45.27 -23.10
N PRO A 339 -2.11 45.05 -23.37
CA PRO A 339 -1.35 45.87 -24.30
C PRO A 339 -1.83 45.64 -25.74
N SER A 340 -1.94 46.76 -26.46
CA SER A 340 -2.38 46.86 -27.86
C SER A 340 -1.43 46.16 -28.84
N LEU A 341 -2.03 45.46 -29.80
CA LEU A 341 -1.42 45.00 -31.04
C LEU A 341 -0.74 46.16 -31.79
N ILE A 342 0.54 46.00 -32.12
CA ILE A 342 1.19 46.78 -33.18
C ILE A 342 1.06 45.95 -34.46
N GLU A 343 0.24 46.45 -35.39
CA GLU A 343 0.31 46.11 -36.81
C GLU A 343 1.62 46.62 -37.39
N ALA A 344 2.36 45.77 -38.10
CA ALA A 344 3.38 46.19 -39.03
C ALA A 344 3.15 45.46 -40.35
N GLY A 345 2.41 46.12 -41.24
CA GLY A 345 2.42 45.85 -42.67
C GLY A 345 2.98 47.05 -43.40
N ARG A 346 4.16 46.90 -44.02
CA ARG A 346 4.42 47.37 -45.38
C ARG A 346 5.67 46.70 -45.94
#